data_AF-G0NYA8-F1
#
_entry.id   AF-G0NYA8-F1
#
_cell.length_a   1.000
_cell.length_b   1.000
_cell.length_c   1.000
_cell.angle_alpha   90.00
_cell.angle_beta   90.00
_cell.angle_gamma   90.00
#
_symmetry.space_group_name_H-M   'P 1'
#
loop_
_entity.id
_entity.type
_entity.pdbx_description
1 polymer ?
#
loop_
_entity_poly.entity_id
_entity_poly.type
_entity_poly.pdbx_seq_one_letter_code
_entity_poly.pdbx_strand_id
1 'polypeptide(L)'
;MAIPLFRLPILVIQLILESMGFIDIFVLTSASSKTKKIVKNLIRVRNHEMLIFLEKKEHFFNFENISNPDLFEQISSESRNRYPKDFFYLRIGTFDYVPSEFSSATNGVPALTTYWCDDIDHEKVLYNAFIELFRLPVKQICMDLNGVAFSTCKNWFNETSFVASLLDPSIHHLIYRPPQFVV
;
A
#
# COMPACT_ATOMS: atom_id res chain seq x y z
N MET A 1 -9.11 15.09 -20.53
CA MET A 1 -8.13 14.79 -21.62
C MET A 1 -7.85 13.29 -21.62
N ALA A 2 -7.60 12.69 -22.78
CA ALA A 2 -7.23 11.26 -22.85
C ALA A 2 -5.71 11.12 -22.85
N ILE A 3 -5.15 10.35 -21.93
CA ILE A 3 -3.71 10.05 -21.87
C ILE A 3 -3.33 9.33 -23.17
N PRO A 4 -2.31 9.82 -23.93
CA PRO A 4 -1.91 9.21 -25.21
C PRO A 4 -1.60 7.71 -25.13
N LEU A 5 -1.14 7.24 -23.96
CA LEU A 5 -0.94 5.82 -23.65
C LEU A 5 -2.15 4.95 -24.03
N PHE A 6 -3.38 5.43 -23.78
CA PHE A 6 -4.60 4.65 -24.06
C PHE A 6 -5.09 4.73 -25.51
N ARG A 7 -4.28 5.31 -26.41
CA ARG A 7 -4.47 5.18 -27.86
C ARG A 7 -3.66 4.02 -28.45
N LEU A 8 -2.77 3.42 -27.66
CA LEU A 8 -1.98 2.26 -28.08
C LEU A 8 -2.85 1.00 -28.15
N PRO A 9 -2.44 -0.02 -28.93
CA PRO A 9 -3.06 -1.33 -28.90
C PRO A 9 -3.09 -1.90 -27.48
N ILE A 10 -4.18 -2.61 -27.14
CA ILE A 10 -4.42 -3.06 -25.76
C ILE A 10 -3.29 -3.94 -25.20
N LEU A 11 -2.68 -4.77 -26.04
CA LEU A 11 -1.55 -5.62 -25.66
C LEU A 11 -0.30 -4.82 -25.30
N VAL A 12 -0.07 -3.68 -25.99
CA VAL A 12 1.05 -2.79 -25.68
C VAL A 12 0.81 -2.09 -24.33
N ILE A 13 -0.43 -1.65 -24.08
CA ILE A 13 -0.80 -1.07 -22.79
C ILE A 13 -0.59 -2.09 -21.67
N GLN A 14 -1.05 -3.33 -21.87
CA GLN A 14 -0.87 -4.39 -20.89
C GLN A 14 0.62 -4.65 -20.61
N LEU A 15 1.46 -4.76 -21.64
CA LEU A 15 2.89 -4.98 -21.47
C LEU A 15 3.58 -3.83 -20.74
N ILE A 16 3.22 -2.57 -21.03
CA ILE A 16 3.73 -1.41 -20.29
C ILE A 16 3.33 -1.51 -18.82
N LEU A 17 2.04 -1.76 -18.56
CA LEU A 17 1.52 -1.87 -17.20
C LEU A 17 2.14 -3.03 -16.40
N GLU A 18 2.41 -4.17 -17.04
CA GLU A 18 3.07 -5.32 -16.41
C GLU A 18 4.57 -5.08 -16.14
N SER A 19 5.18 -4.11 -16.83
CA SER A 19 6.58 -3.71 -16.62
C SER A 19 6.78 -2.61 -15.57
N MET A 20 5.69 -1.97 -15.13
CA MET A 20 5.71 -0.90 -14.13
C MET A 20 5.71 -1.46 -12.70
N GLY A 21 6.30 -0.69 -11.77
CA GLY A 21 6.21 -0.97 -10.34
C GLY A 21 4.81 -0.68 -9.77
N PHE A 22 4.54 -1.19 -8.57
CA PHE A 22 3.29 -0.96 -7.84
C PHE A 22 3.05 0.52 -7.58
N ILE A 23 4.08 1.26 -7.18
CA ILE A 23 3.99 2.69 -6.91
C ILE A 23 3.59 3.43 -8.20
N ASP A 24 4.26 3.13 -9.31
CA ASP A 24 3.97 3.76 -10.61
C ASP A 24 2.54 3.48 -11.06
N ILE A 25 2.09 2.21 -10.96
CA ILE A 25 0.73 1.82 -11.29
C ILE A 25 -0.27 2.54 -10.39
N PHE A 26 -0.01 2.59 -9.09
CA PHE A 26 -0.88 3.24 -8.11
C PHE A 26 -1.02 4.73 -8.42
N VAL A 27 0.08 5.45 -8.58
CA VAL A 27 0.10 6.87 -8.96
C VAL A 27 -0.62 7.10 -10.29
N LEU A 28 -0.36 6.26 -11.30
CA LEU A 28 -1.00 6.34 -12.61
C LEU A 28 -2.53 6.19 -12.51
N THR A 29 -3.02 5.32 -11.63
CA THR A 29 -4.47 5.12 -11.43
C THR A 29 -5.16 6.30 -10.76
N SER A 30 -4.40 7.11 -10.01
CA SER A 30 -4.93 8.33 -9.38
C SER A 30 -5.25 9.42 -10.41
N ALA A 31 -4.58 9.42 -11.57
CA ALA A 31 -4.72 10.45 -12.60
C ALA A 31 -6.11 10.48 -13.25
N SER A 32 -6.78 9.32 -13.38
CA SER A 32 -8.18 9.29 -13.86
C SER A 32 -8.91 7.99 -13.55
N SER A 33 -10.23 8.08 -13.40
CA SER A 33 -11.11 6.91 -13.26
C SER A 33 -11.06 5.97 -14.47
N LYS A 34 -10.79 6.49 -15.66
CA LYS A 34 -10.58 5.68 -16.88
C LYS A 34 -9.31 4.84 -16.77
N THR A 35 -8.21 5.45 -16.33
CA THR A 35 -6.95 4.75 -16.09
C THR A 35 -7.13 3.62 -15.07
N LYS A 36 -7.75 3.94 -13.93
CA LYS A 36 -8.06 2.96 -12.88
C LYS A 36 -8.85 1.76 -13.42
N LYS A 37 -9.88 2.00 -14.23
CA LYS A 37 -10.67 0.92 -14.87
C LYS A 37 -9.82 0.05 -15.81
N ILE A 38 -8.94 0.65 -16.61
CA ILE A 38 -8.07 -0.09 -17.53
C ILE A 38 -7.11 -0.98 -16.76
N VAL A 39 -6.41 -0.41 -15.77
CA VAL A 39 -5.46 -1.14 -14.92
C VAL A 39 -6.13 -2.33 -14.24
N LYS A 40 -7.28 -2.13 -13.59
CA LYS A 40 -8.05 -3.19 -12.91
C LYS A 40 -8.45 -4.35 -13.83
N ASN A 41 -8.63 -4.07 -15.13
CA ASN A 41 -9.07 -5.08 -16.10
C ASN A 41 -7.89 -5.82 -16.74
N LEU A 42 -6.75 -5.15 -16.91
CA LEU A 42 -5.60 -5.70 -17.63
C LEU A 42 -4.57 -6.35 -16.70
N ILE A 43 -4.30 -5.76 -15.54
CA ILE A 43 -3.26 -6.28 -14.65
C ILE A 43 -3.83 -7.41 -13.79
N ARG A 44 -3.10 -8.53 -13.76
CA ARG A 44 -3.29 -9.59 -12.79
C ARG A 44 -1.98 -9.79 -12.04
N VAL A 45 -1.94 -9.33 -10.80
CA VAL A 45 -0.78 -9.53 -9.94
C VAL A 45 -0.82 -10.97 -9.40
N ARG A 46 0.20 -11.78 -9.73
CA ARG A 46 0.23 -13.22 -9.37
C ARG A 46 1.45 -13.64 -8.56
N ASN A 47 2.53 -12.85 -8.58
CA ASN A 47 3.82 -13.20 -7.97
C ASN A 47 4.25 -12.20 -6.89
N HIS A 48 3.30 -11.50 -6.29
CA HIS A 48 3.56 -10.56 -5.22
C HIS A 48 2.62 -10.80 -4.06
N GLU A 49 3.07 -10.41 -2.87
CA GLU A 49 2.33 -10.46 -1.63
C GLU A 49 2.37 -9.10 -0.96
N MET A 50 1.33 -8.76 -0.21
CA MET A 50 1.30 -7.53 0.58
C MET A 50 1.59 -7.84 2.04
N LEU A 51 2.53 -7.09 2.63
CA LEU A 51 2.80 -7.09 4.06
C LEU A 51 2.42 -5.72 4.62
N ILE A 52 1.78 -5.74 5.78
CA ILE A 52 1.30 -4.51 6.44
C ILE A 52 2.08 -4.35 7.74
N PHE A 53 2.72 -3.19 7.91
CA PHE A 53 3.42 -2.82 9.12
C PHE A 53 2.72 -1.65 9.78
N LEU A 54 2.30 -1.84 11.03
CA LEU A 54 1.69 -0.81 11.86
C LEU A 54 2.62 -0.50 13.03
N GLU A 55 3.34 0.62 12.94
CA GLU A 55 4.20 1.13 14.01
C GLU A 55 3.66 2.45 14.57
N LYS A 56 4.13 2.85 15.76
CA LYS A 56 3.58 3.99 16.53
C LYS A 56 3.43 5.30 15.74
N LYS A 57 4.30 5.55 14.76
CA LYS A 57 4.34 6.82 14.01
C LYS A 57 4.29 6.64 12.51
N GLU A 58 4.41 5.41 12.04
CA GLU A 58 4.63 5.09 10.63
C GLU A 58 3.88 3.81 10.33
N HIS A 59 2.97 3.89 9.36
CA HIS A 59 2.28 2.71 8.84
C HIS A 59 2.73 2.53 7.40
N PHE A 60 3.13 1.33 7.01
CA PHE A 60 3.57 1.10 5.64
C PHE A 60 3.15 -0.26 5.11
N PHE A 61 3.01 -0.30 3.79
CA PHE A 61 2.60 -1.44 3.01
C PHE A 61 3.78 -1.82 2.12
N ASN A 62 4.29 -3.04 2.29
CA ASN A 62 5.32 -3.59 1.42
C ASN A 62 4.66 -4.50 0.39
N PHE A 63 5.07 -4.33 -0.86
CA PHE A 63 4.69 -5.19 -1.99
C PHE A 63 5.90 -6.01 -2.38
N GLU A 64 5.97 -7.25 -1.89
CA GLU A 64 7.15 -8.12 -2.04
C GLU A 64 6.96 -9.12 -3.17
N ASN A 65 8.02 -9.34 -3.95
CA ASN A 65 8.03 -10.42 -4.94
C ASN A 65 8.23 -11.77 -4.26
N ILE A 66 7.36 -12.74 -4.54
CA ILE A 66 7.40 -14.08 -3.92
C ILE A 66 8.71 -14.80 -4.25
N SER A 67 9.24 -14.62 -5.46
CA SER A 67 10.47 -15.28 -5.92
C SER A 67 11.73 -14.57 -5.46
N ASN A 68 11.64 -13.28 -5.12
CA ASN A 68 12.76 -12.48 -4.64
C ASN A 68 12.28 -11.41 -3.63
N PRO A 69 12.14 -11.77 -2.34
CA PRO A 69 11.61 -10.86 -1.32
C PRO A 69 12.43 -9.59 -1.10
N ASP A 70 13.71 -9.59 -1.48
CA ASP A 70 14.58 -8.40 -1.39
C ASP A 70 14.18 -7.31 -2.41
N LEU A 71 13.41 -7.68 -3.44
CA LEU A 71 12.80 -6.75 -4.38
C LEU A 71 11.37 -6.44 -3.94
N PHE A 72 11.21 -5.30 -3.30
CA PHE A 72 9.92 -4.79 -2.88
C PHE A 72 9.78 -3.30 -3.14
N GLU A 73 8.54 -2.83 -3.08
CA GLU A 73 8.19 -1.41 -3.09
C GLU A 73 7.40 -1.09 -1.82
N GLN A 74 7.54 0.14 -1.34
CA GLN A 74 6.91 0.56 -0.09
C GLN A 74 5.96 1.74 -0.31
N ILE A 75 4.77 1.67 0.30
CA ILE A 75 3.89 2.84 0.42
C ILE A 75 3.65 3.10 1.89
N SER A 76 4.02 4.29 2.37
CA SER A 76 3.86 4.69 3.77
C SER A 76 2.74 5.73 3.95
N SER A 77 2.16 5.71 5.13
CA SER A 77 1.23 6.70 5.66
C SER A 77 1.95 7.43 6.79
N GLU A 78 2.06 8.75 6.68
CA GLU A 78 2.68 9.61 7.67
C GLU A 78 1.74 10.74 8.10
N SER A 79 2.03 11.29 9.29
CA SER A 79 1.32 12.44 9.81
C SER A 79 1.51 13.68 8.94
N ARG A 80 0.42 14.39 8.71
CA ARG A 80 0.35 15.68 8.01
C ARG A 80 1.33 16.73 8.54
N ASN A 81 1.72 16.64 9.81
CA ASN A 81 2.64 17.58 10.44
C ASN A 81 4.07 17.51 9.89
N ARG A 82 4.38 16.52 9.04
CA ARG A 82 5.70 16.29 8.44
C ARG A 82 5.77 16.70 6.97
N TYR A 83 4.90 17.60 6.50
CA TYR A 83 4.88 17.98 5.09
C TYR A 83 6.25 18.40 4.55
N PRO A 84 6.71 17.76 3.46
CA PRO A 84 7.88 18.20 2.74
C PRO A 84 7.54 19.50 1.98
N LYS A 85 8.57 20.18 1.47
CA LYS A 85 8.36 21.37 0.63
C LYS A 85 7.84 21.01 -0.76
N ASP A 86 8.28 19.88 -1.30
CA ASP A 86 7.94 19.41 -2.63
C ASP A 86 7.07 18.15 -2.52
N PHE A 87 5.78 18.30 -2.83
CA PHE A 87 4.82 17.19 -2.84
C PHE A 87 3.82 17.37 -3.97
N PHE A 88 3.10 16.30 -4.29
CA PHE A 88 1.98 16.30 -5.23
C PHE A 88 0.73 15.73 -4.56
N TYR A 89 -0.41 15.90 -5.21
CA TYR A 89 -1.68 15.39 -4.70
C TYR A 89 -2.10 14.13 -5.45
N LEU A 90 -2.43 13.08 -4.71
CA LEU A 90 -3.03 11.86 -5.21
C LEU A 90 -4.51 11.81 -4.84
N ARG A 91 -5.28 11.21 -5.75
CA ARG A 91 -6.64 10.75 -5.46
C ARG A 91 -6.59 9.32 -4.90
N ILE A 92 -6.99 9.14 -3.65
CA ILE A 92 -6.99 7.84 -2.96
C ILE A 92 -8.38 7.60 -2.35
N GLY A 93 -9.06 6.54 -2.81
CA GLY A 93 -10.43 6.25 -2.40
C GLY A 93 -11.39 7.40 -2.71
N THR A 94 -12.00 7.95 -1.66
CA THR A 94 -12.93 9.09 -1.71
C THR A 94 -12.23 10.44 -1.56
N PHE A 95 -10.91 10.48 -1.34
CA PHE A 95 -10.14 11.71 -1.14
C PHE A 95 -9.45 12.10 -2.44
N ASP A 96 -9.71 13.32 -2.92
CA ASP A 96 -9.14 13.82 -4.18
C ASP A 96 -7.79 14.58 -4.00
N TYR A 97 -7.43 14.92 -2.77
CA TYR A 97 -6.26 15.76 -2.45
C TYR A 97 -5.45 15.18 -1.29
N VAL A 98 -4.90 13.99 -1.49
CA VAL A 98 -3.96 13.38 -0.53
C VAL A 98 -2.54 13.79 -0.88
N PRO A 99 -1.86 14.60 -0.07
CA PRO A 99 -0.48 15.00 -0.34
C PRO A 99 0.42 13.78 -0.29
N SER A 100 1.33 13.70 -1.23
CA SER A 100 2.20 12.54 -1.42
C SER A 100 3.54 12.96 -1.99
N GLU A 101 4.58 12.21 -1.68
CA GLU A 101 5.90 12.39 -2.27
C GLU A 101 6.52 11.05 -2.67
N PHE A 102 7.36 11.08 -3.70
CA PHE A 102 8.29 9.98 -3.93
C PHE A 102 9.45 10.14 -2.94
N SER A 103 9.66 9.13 -2.12
CA SER A 103 10.71 9.08 -1.12
C SER A 103 11.58 7.84 -1.37
N SER A 104 12.69 7.75 -0.64
CA SER A 104 13.45 6.51 -0.54
C SER A 104 13.32 6.00 0.87
N ALA A 105 12.97 4.72 1.01
CA ALA A 105 13.04 4.06 2.30
C ALA A 105 14.50 4.05 2.81
N THR A 106 14.71 3.77 4.09
CA THR A 106 16.03 3.78 4.75
C THR A 106 17.06 2.82 4.13
N ASN A 107 16.60 1.85 3.34
CA ASN A 107 17.40 0.87 2.62
C ASN A 107 17.55 1.18 1.11
N GLY A 108 17.10 2.36 0.64
CA GLY A 108 17.15 2.76 -0.76
C GLY A 108 16.04 2.17 -1.64
N VAL A 109 15.06 1.49 -1.05
CA VAL A 109 13.91 0.95 -1.78
C VAL A 109 12.98 2.09 -2.25
N PRO A 110 12.43 2.02 -3.48
CA PRO A 110 11.44 2.97 -3.94
C PRO A 110 10.26 3.05 -2.97
N ALA A 111 9.95 4.27 -2.54
CA ALA A 111 8.88 4.53 -1.60
C ALA A 111 7.95 5.65 -2.08
N LEU A 112 6.68 5.53 -1.72
CA LEU A 112 5.68 6.58 -1.84
C LEU A 112 5.17 6.90 -0.44
N THR A 113 5.44 8.11 0.04
CA THR A 113 4.88 8.58 1.31
C THR A 113 3.58 9.33 1.02
N THR A 114 2.52 8.99 1.74
CA THR A 114 1.22 9.68 1.72
C THR A 114 0.95 10.32 3.07
N TYR A 115 0.48 11.57 3.09
CA TYR A 115 0.32 12.33 4.32
C TYR A 115 -1.14 12.51 4.71
N TRP A 116 -1.49 12.00 5.88
CA TRP A 116 -2.86 11.94 6.39
C TRP A 116 -2.98 12.70 7.71
N CYS A 117 -4.21 13.10 8.06
CA CYS A 117 -4.48 13.47 9.44
C CYS A 117 -4.41 12.19 10.29
N ASP A 118 -4.01 12.31 11.57
CA ASP A 118 -3.73 11.20 12.49
C ASP A 118 -5.00 10.41 12.90
N ASP A 119 -5.71 9.85 11.92
CA ASP A 119 -6.93 9.06 12.07
C ASP A 119 -6.78 7.74 11.34
N ILE A 120 -7.01 6.64 12.08
CA ILE A 120 -6.85 5.26 11.61
C ILE A 120 -7.79 4.90 10.45
N ASP A 121 -8.86 5.67 10.26
CA ASP A 121 -9.79 5.45 9.16
C ASP A 121 -9.13 5.72 7.79
N HIS A 122 -8.06 6.51 7.73
CA HIS A 122 -7.32 6.77 6.49
C HIS A 122 -6.53 5.54 6.02
N GLU A 123 -5.95 4.76 6.93
CA GLU A 123 -5.27 3.50 6.61
C GLU A 123 -6.25 2.49 6.03
N LYS A 124 -7.50 2.46 6.50
CA LYS A 124 -8.55 1.62 5.90
C LYS A 124 -8.79 2.01 4.45
N VAL A 125 -8.84 3.30 4.16
CA VAL A 125 -9.06 3.83 2.80
C VAL A 125 -7.90 3.45 1.88
N LEU A 126 -6.67 3.58 2.37
CA LEU A 126 -5.47 3.21 1.64
C LEU A 126 -5.40 1.71 1.37
N TYR A 127 -5.63 0.89 2.40
CA TYR A 127 -5.74 -0.57 2.28
C TYR A 127 -6.80 -0.99 1.26
N ASN A 128 -8.01 -0.43 1.36
CA ASN A 128 -9.09 -0.72 0.43
C ASN A 128 -8.74 -0.32 -1.00
N ALA A 129 -8.01 0.78 -1.20
CA ALA A 129 -7.53 1.18 -2.51
C ALA A 129 -6.56 0.15 -3.12
N PHE A 130 -5.66 -0.42 -2.31
CA PHE A 130 -4.74 -1.47 -2.78
C PHE A 130 -5.45 -2.78 -3.11
N ILE A 131 -6.36 -3.23 -2.25
CA ILE A 131 -7.14 -4.45 -2.50
C ILE A 131 -8.02 -4.29 -3.75
N GLU A 132 -8.65 -3.12 -3.91
CA GLU A 132 -9.47 -2.84 -5.08
C GLU A 132 -8.66 -2.86 -6.39
N LEU A 133 -7.42 -2.38 -6.34
CA LEU A 133 -6.56 -2.20 -7.51
C LEU A 133 -5.80 -3.46 -7.87
N PHE A 134 -5.09 -4.05 -6.90
CA PHE A 134 -4.13 -5.13 -7.13
C PHE A 134 -4.69 -6.51 -6.81
N ARG A 135 -5.77 -6.60 -6.02
CA ARG A 135 -6.37 -7.86 -5.55
C ARG A 135 -5.34 -8.82 -4.94
N LEU A 136 -4.37 -8.26 -4.24
CA LEU A 136 -3.28 -9.00 -3.64
C LEU A 136 -3.74 -9.71 -2.36
N PRO A 137 -3.30 -10.96 -2.13
CA PRO A 137 -3.43 -11.57 -0.83
C PRO A 137 -2.55 -10.84 0.18
N VAL A 138 -3.08 -10.63 1.39
CA VAL A 138 -2.27 -10.17 2.52
C VAL A 138 -1.60 -11.39 3.12
N LYS A 139 -0.27 -11.43 3.06
CA LYS A 139 0.51 -12.54 3.60
C LYS A 139 0.69 -12.41 5.11
N GLN A 140 1.07 -11.21 5.54
CA GLN A 140 1.45 -10.95 6.91
C GLN A 140 1.06 -9.55 7.35
N ILE A 141 0.71 -9.45 8.64
CA ILE A 141 0.56 -8.17 9.34
C ILE A 141 1.52 -8.17 10.52
N CYS A 142 2.38 -7.17 10.55
CA CYS A 142 3.33 -6.88 11.61
C CYS A 142 2.83 -5.66 12.39
N MET A 143 2.78 -5.76 13.71
CA MET A 143 2.28 -4.69 14.56
C MET A 143 3.21 -4.46 15.73
N ASP A 144 3.69 -3.22 15.85
CA ASP A 144 4.32 -2.76 17.07
C ASP A 144 3.26 -2.09 17.96
N LEU A 145 2.88 -2.80 19.02
CA LEU A 145 1.91 -2.33 20.01
C LEU A 145 2.52 -1.38 21.05
N ASN A 146 3.80 -1.01 20.94
CA ASN A 146 4.45 -0.08 21.84
C ASN A 146 3.82 1.32 21.72
N GLY A 147 2.79 1.58 22.54
CA GLY A 147 2.12 2.87 22.64
C GLY A 147 0.87 3.03 21.78
N VAL A 148 0.31 1.94 21.23
CA VAL A 148 -1.01 1.93 20.55
C VAL A 148 -1.99 1.09 21.36
N ALA A 149 -3.22 1.58 21.55
CA ALA A 149 -4.26 0.83 22.24
C ALA A 149 -4.68 -0.38 21.40
N PHE A 150 -4.41 -1.59 21.89
CA PHE A 150 -4.73 -2.87 21.25
C PHE A 150 -6.19 -2.97 20.74
N SER A 151 -7.12 -2.32 21.43
CA SER A 151 -8.55 -2.25 21.04
C SER A 151 -8.78 -1.60 19.68
N THR A 152 -8.00 -0.57 19.33
CA THR A 152 -8.15 0.18 18.08
C THR A 152 -7.75 -0.69 16.89
N CYS A 153 -6.62 -1.38 17.01
CA CYS A 153 -6.12 -2.31 16.01
C CYS A 153 -7.04 -3.54 15.85
N LYS A 154 -7.53 -4.09 16.97
CA LYS A 154 -8.43 -5.26 16.95
C LYS A 154 -9.73 -4.99 16.19
N ASN A 155 -10.32 -3.81 16.36
CA ASN A 155 -11.55 -3.45 15.65
C ASN A 155 -11.31 -3.35 14.14
N TRP A 156 -10.17 -2.76 13.74
CA TRP A 156 -9.81 -2.71 12.33
C TRP A 156 -9.77 -4.09 11.68
N PHE A 157 -9.09 -5.07 12.30
CA PHE A 157 -9.00 -6.44 11.76
C PHE A 157 -10.34 -7.19 11.71
N ASN A 158 -11.17 -7.01 12.74
CA ASN A 158 -12.47 -7.65 12.79
C ASN A 158 -13.40 -7.14 11.68
N GLU A 159 -13.32 -5.86 11.35
CA GLU A 159 -14.13 -5.23 10.30
C GLU A 159 -13.64 -5.54 8.88
N THR A 160 -12.33 -5.70 8.69
CA THR A 160 -11.71 -5.82 7.35
C THR A 160 -11.74 -7.22 6.75
N SER A 161 -12.56 -8.15 7.27
CA SER A 161 -12.61 -9.55 6.81
C SER A 161 -11.27 -10.30 6.89
N PHE A 162 -10.28 -9.75 7.61
CA PHE A 162 -8.96 -10.37 7.79
C PHE A 162 -9.03 -11.76 8.43
N VAL A 163 -10.12 -12.03 9.16
CA VAL A 163 -10.36 -13.29 9.85
C VAL A 163 -10.37 -14.49 8.88
N ALA A 164 -10.73 -14.30 7.61
CA ALA A 164 -10.71 -15.39 6.63
C ALA A 164 -9.28 -15.88 6.31
N SER A 165 -8.26 -15.02 6.40
CA SER A 165 -6.86 -15.39 6.18
C SER A 165 -6.18 -15.90 7.46
N LEU A 166 -6.62 -15.45 8.65
CA LEU A 166 -6.17 -16.04 9.92
C LEU A 166 -6.70 -17.47 10.17
N LEU A 167 -7.69 -17.92 9.40
CA LEU A 167 -8.26 -19.27 9.48
C LEU A 167 -7.65 -20.25 8.46
N ASP A 168 -6.72 -19.80 7.62
CA ASP A 168 -5.88 -20.71 6.84
C ASP A 168 -4.72 -21.20 7.72
N PRO A 169 -4.61 -22.51 8.03
CA PRO A 169 -3.52 -23.05 8.85
C PRO A 169 -2.13 -22.87 8.21
N SER A 170 -2.03 -22.38 6.98
CA SER A 170 -0.76 -22.00 6.34
C SER A 170 -0.30 -20.56 6.62
N ILE A 171 -1.14 -19.70 7.23
CA ILE A 171 -0.76 -18.33 7.60
C ILE A 171 -0.11 -18.34 8.97
N HIS A 172 1.22 -18.48 8.96
CA HIS A 172 2.05 -18.42 10.15
C HIS A 172 2.47 -16.98 10.50
N HIS A 173 2.12 -16.60 11.74
CA HIS A 173 2.71 -15.56 12.60
C HIS A 173 2.27 -14.09 12.43
N LEU A 174 1.35 -13.68 13.33
CA LEU A 174 1.54 -12.43 14.10
C LEU A 174 2.92 -12.51 14.77
N ILE A 175 3.94 -11.87 14.19
CA ILE A 175 5.24 -11.75 14.85
C ILE A 175 5.17 -10.56 15.80
N TYR A 176 4.94 -10.86 17.08
CA TYR A 176 5.22 -9.94 18.16
C TYR A 176 6.74 -9.83 18.32
N ARG A 177 7.34 -8.70 17.95
CA ARG A 177 8.71 -8.37 18.36
C ARG A 177 8.62 -7.54 19.65
N PRO A 178 8.94 -8.10 20.83
CA PRO A 178 9.12 -7.27 22.02
C PRO A 178 10.28 -6.28 21.81
N PRO A 179 10.28 -5.13 22.49
CA PRO A 179 11.32 -4.13 22.33
C PRO A 179 12.69 -4.74 22.64
N GLN A 180 13.58 -4.73 21.65
CA GLN A 180 15.00 -4.89 21.92
C GLN A 180 15.45 -3.61 22.62
N PHE A 181 15.61 -3.70 23.94
CA PHE A 181 16.32 -2.69 24.71
C PHE A 181 17.74 -2.61 24.17
N VAL A 182 18.04 -1.54 23.43
CA VAL A 182 19.41 -1.09 23.23
C VAL A 182 19.80 -0.39 24.53
N VAL A 183 20.70 -1.04 25.28
CA VAL A 183 21.37 -0.49 26.47
C VAL A 183 22.30 0.64 26.05
#